data_AF-A0A9J6F1N3-F1
#
_entry.id   AF-A0A9J6F1N3-F1
#
_cell.length_a   1.000
_cell.length_b   1.000
_cell.length_c   1.000
_cell.angle_alpha   90.00
_cell.angle_beta   90.00
_cell.angle_gamma   90.00
#
_symmetry.space_group_name_H-M   'P 1'
#
loop_
_entity.id
_entity.type
_entity.pdbx_description
1 polymer ?
#
loop_
_entity_poly.entity_id
_entity_poly.type
_entity_poly.pdbx_seq_one_letter_code
_entity_poly.pdbx_strand_id
1 'polypeptide(L)'
;MRRQVHAYYEASQNALVIPTAIKSRLIFFNEGPPALNYGVLGTIVSNKMMHAYDVTRIAQDEVAETRPWASGLFTREYYQRALCLRPSHGAAIPHKARQKLDNLIDSENRDDLVDVKIAYRVFYSLPYHDRRLKMGGLNISTERLFFIGHCLKWCSKESDVVHQQAPFHFRCVVPLMNMPEFSNASDCAVGQPMSPQEKCNIWS
;
A
#
# COMPACT_ATOMS: atom_id res chain seq x y z
N MET A 1 -2.82 -25.76 -13.16
CA MET A 1 -2.24 -24.43 -12.91
C MET A 1 -3.34 -23.39 -12.93
N ARG A 2 -3.70 -22.77 -11.80
CA ARG A 2 -4.55 -21.57 -11.83
C ARG A 2 -3.66 -20.41 -12.27
N ARG A 3 -3.89 -19.85 -13.46
CA ARG A 3 -3.25 -18.59 -13.86
C ARG A 3 -3.77 -17.50 -12.93
N GLN A 4 -2.86 -16.93 -12.14
CA GLN A 4 -3.18 -15.83 -11.25
C GLN A 4 -3.28 -14.56 -12.12
N VAL A 5 -4.47 -13.97 -12.17
CA VAL A 5 -4.70 -12.71 -12.89
C VAL A 5 -4.42 -11.58 -11.92
N HIS A 6 -3.60 -10.62 -12.33
CA HIS A 6 -3.18 -9.47 -11.51
C HIS A 6 -3.41 -8.16 -12.26
N ALA A 7 -3.60 -7.07 -11.52
CA ALA A 7 -3.61 -5.72 -12.08
C ALA A 7 -2.18 -5.29 -12.39
N TYR A 8 -1.99 -4.48 -13.41
CA TYR A 8 -0.66 -4.01 -13.82
C TYR A 8 -0.74 -2.62 -14.45
N TYR A 9 0.42 -1.97 -14.51
CA TYR A 9 0.61 -0.72 -15.22
C TYR A 9 1.35 -1.00 -16.52
N GLU A 10 0.73 -0.66 -17.65
CA GLU A 10 1.29 -0.79 -18.99
C GLU A 10 2.06 0.48 -19.35
N ALA A 11 3.40 0.37 -19.33
CA ALA A 11 4.32 1.48 -19.54
C ALA A 11 4.10 2.16 -20.89
N SER A 12 3.99 1.34 -21.93
CA SER A 12 3.99 1.78 -23.33
C SER A 12 2.74 2.56 -23.70
N GLN A 13 1.69 2.46 -22.89
CA GLN A 13 0.40 3.11 -23.11
C GLN A 13 0.04 4.09 -21.99
N ASN A 14 0.92 4.29 -21.01
CA ASN A 14 0.61 5.05 -19.79
C ASN A 14 -0.76 4.65 -19.20
N ALA A 15 -0.99 3.34 -19.09
CA ALA A 15 -2.31 2.79 -18.83
C ALA A 15 -2.34 1.87 -17.62
N LEU A 16 -3.33 2.05 -16.75
CA LEU A 16 -3.63 1.15 -15.65
C LEU A 16 -4.64 0.09 -16.12
N VAL A 17 -4.24 -1.18 -16.04
CA VAL A 17 -5.07 -2.31 -16.47
C VAL A 17 -5.53 -3.11 -15.26
N ILE A 18 -6.85 -3.16 -15.07
CA ILE A 18 -7.52 -3.99 -14.08
C ILE A 18 -8.38 -5.02 -14.82
N PRO A 19 -7.87 -6.25 -15.01
CA PRO A 19 -8.64 -7.30 -15.67
C PRO A 19 -9.93 -7.59 -14.88
N THR A 20 -11.05 -7.76 -15.57
CA THR A 20 -12.33 -8.14 -14.94
C THR A 20 -12.23 -9.48 -14.20
N ALA A 21 -11.33 -10.37 -14.62
CA ALA A 21 -11.06 -11.63 -13.94
C ALA A 21 -10.40 -11.48 -12.56
N ILE A 22 -9.91 -10.28 -12.20
CA ILE A 22 -9.44 -9.97 -10.85
C ILE A 22 -10.60 -9.78 -9.85
N LYS A 23 -11.85 -9.72 -10.32
CA LYS A 23 -13.08 -9.60 -9.49
C LYS A 23 -13.36 -10.88 -8.68
N SER A 24 -12.39 -11.35 -7.91
CA SER A 24 -12.68 -12.23 -6.79
C SER A 24 -13.41 -11.40 -5.72
N ARG A 25 -14.31 -12.02 -4.95
CA ARG A 25 -14.99 -11.36 -3.83
C ARG A 25 -14.03 -10.83 -2.75
N LEU A 26 -12.77 -11.25 -2.78
CA LEU A 26 -11.72 -10.73 -1.91
C LEU A 26 -11.17 -9.38 -2.37
N ILE A 27 -11.29 -9.05 -3.66
CA ILE A 27 -10.72 -7.81 -4.24
C ILE A 27 -11.77 -6.71 -4.39
N PHE A 28 -12.97 -7.07 -4.86
CA PHE A 28 -14.08 -6.12 -4.96
C PHE A 28 -15.40 -6.81 -4.68
N PHE A 29 -16.21 -6.21 -3.83
CA PHE A 29 -17.55 -6.66 -3.53
C PHE A 29 -18.55 -5.51 -3.73
N ASN A 30 -19.39 -5.62 -4.76
CA ASN A 30 -20.30 -4.55 -5.17
C ASN A 30 -21.30 -4.15 -4.07
N GLU A 31 -21.78 -5.13 -3.31
CA GLU A 31 -22.68 -4.94 -2.16
C GLU A 31 -21.90 -4.80 -0.83
N GLY A 32 -20.57 -4.76 -0.93
CA GLY A 32 -19.68 -4.69 0.20
C GLY A 32 -19.51 -3.30 0.75
N PRO A 33 -19.01 -3.18 1.99
CA PRO A 33 -18.69 -1.88 2.53
C PRO A 33 -17.63 -1.15 1.70
N PRO A 34 -17.84 0.14 1.39
CA PRO A 34 -16.86 0.95 0.69
C PRO A 34 -15.48 0.91 1.37
N ALA A 35 -15.42 0.97 2.70
CA ALA A 35 -14.16 0.82 3.45
C ALA A 35 -13.32 -0.39 3.01
N LEU A 36 -13.94 -1.57 2.86
CA LEU A 36 -13.23 -2.78 2.43
C LEU A 36 -12.80 -2.67 0.96
N ASN A 37 -13.66 -2.18 0.07
CA ASN A 37 -13.34 -2.01 -1.35
C ASN A 37 -12.18 -1.02 -1.56
N TYR A 38 -12.16 0.10 -0.85
CA TYR A 38 -11.07 1.06 -0.94
C TYR A 38 -9.79 0.54 -0.25
N GLY A 39 -9.92 -0.20 0.84
CA GLY A 39 -8.80 -0.87 1.50
C GLY A 39 -8.12 -1.88 0.58
N VAL A 40 -8.89 -2.68 -0.16
CA VAL A 40 -8.34 -3.69 -1.08
C VAL A 40 -8.09 -3.12 -2.48
N LEU A 41 -9.15 -2.91 -3.27
CA LEU A 41 -9.03 -2.46 -4.65
C LEU A 41 -8.46 -1.05 -4.75
N GLY A 42 -8.87 -0.13 -3.88
CA GLY A 42 -8.35 1.23 -3.88
C GLY A 42 -6.83 1.25 -3.71
N THR A 43 -6.28 0.49 -2.76
CA THR A 43 -4.82 0.40 -2.59
C THR A 43 -4.12 -0.34 -3.73
N ILE A 44 -4.78 -1.29 -4.41
CA ILE A 44 -4.24 -1.91 -5.64
C ILE A 44 -4.19 -0.89 -6.78
N VAL A 45 -5.25 -0.11 -6.98
CA VAL A 45 -5.32 0.94 -8.00
C VAL A 45 -4.21 1.97 -7.74
N SER A 46 -4.10 2.49 -6.51
CA SER A 46 -3.05 3.44 -6.15
C SER A 46 -1.65 2.88 -6.42
N ASN A 47 -1.39 1.63 -6.04
CA ASN A 47 -0.11 0.96 -6.33
C ASN A 47 0.21 0.90 -7.82
N LYS A 48 -0.78 0.56 -8.65
CA LYS A 48 -0.57 0.53 -10.10
C LYS A 48 -0.44 1.92 -10.72
N MET A 49 -1.04 2.95 -10.13
CA MET A 49 -0.79 4.33 -10.53
C MET A 49 0.63 4.79 -10.16
N MET A 50 1.13 4.40 -8.98
CA MET A 50 2.46 4.81 -8.53
C MET A 50 3.61 4.28 -9.38
N HIS A 51 3.42 3.17 -10.10
CA HIS A 51 4.38 2.68 -11.10
C HIS A 51 4.63 3.65 -12.27
N ALA A 52 3.76 4.63 -12.51
CA ALA A 52 4.05 5.72 -13.44
C ALA A 52 5.21 6.62 -12.96
N TYR A 53 5.48 6.63 -11.66
CA TYR A 53 6.46 7.50 -11.00
C TYR A 53 7.71 6.76 -10.49
N ASP A 54 7.90 5.48 -10.87
CA ASP A 54 9.10 4.72 -10.54
C ASP A 54 10.38 5.43 -11.04
N VAL A 55 11.55 5.18 -10.42
CA VAL A 55 12.85 5.80 -10.80
C VAL A 55 13.08 5.81 -12.31
N THR A 56 12.78 4.68 -12.95
CA THR A 56 13.03 4.43 -14.36
C THR A 56 12.00 5.08 -15.28
N ARG A 57 10.90 5.61 -14.72
CA ARG A 57 9.70 6.06 -15.44
C ARG A 57 9.29 7.49 -15.09
N ILE A 58 9.80 8.07 -14.02
CA ILE A 58 9.58 9.46 -13.63
C ILE A 58 10.07 10.48 -14.68
N ALA A 59 10.84 10.02 -15.67
CA ALA A 59 11.25 10.80 -16.82
C ALA A 59 10.40 10.49 -18.08
N GLN A 60 9.35 9.69 -18.00
CA GLN A 60 8.42 9.42 -19.10
C GLN A 60 7.23 10.37 -18.97
N ASP A 61 6.91 11.09 -20.03
CA ASP A 61 5.77 12.00 -20.09
C ASP A 61 4.43 11.25 -20.29
N GLU A 62 3.35 11.99 -20.49
CA GLU A 62 2.00 11.43 -20.61
C GLU A 62 1.80 10.49 -21.81
N VAL A 63 2.66 10.56 -22.83
CA VAL A 63 2.66 9.67 -24.02
C VAL A 63 3.79 8.62 -23.96
N ALA A 64 4.37 8.42 -22.77
CA ALA A 64 5.46 7.49 -22.49
C ALA A 64 6.79 7.81 -23.20
N GLU A 65 6.98 9.05 -23.64
CA GLU A 65 8.26 9.52 -24.18
C GLU A 65 9.19 9.98 -23.07
N THR A 66 10.48 9.62 -23.16
CA THR A 66 11.46 10.05 -22.17
C THR A 66 11.77 11.54 -22.32
N ARG A 67 11.26 12.36 -21.40
CA ARG A 67 11.51 13.80 -21.29
C ARG A 67 11.89 14.17 -19.85
N PRO A 68 12.86 15.08 -19.63
CA PRO A 68 13.25 15.51 -18.28
C PRO A 68 12.23 16.50 -17.69
N TRP A 69 10.98 16.07 -17.51
CA TRP A 69 9.91 16.88 -16.91
C TRP A 69 10.01 16.91 -15.38
N ALA A 70 10.54 15.83 -14.78
CA ALA A 70 10.89 15.79 -13.37
C ALA A 70 12.32 16.31 -13.16
N SER A 71 12.52 17.21 -12.18
CA SER A 71 13.86 17.66 -11.83
C SER A 71 14.64 16.56 -11.11
N GLY A 72 15.95 16.48 -11.32
CA GLY A 72 16.80 15.57 -10.55
C GLY A 72 16.73 15.81 -9.04
N LEU A 73 16.42 17.03 -8.62
CA LEU A 73 16.16 17.40 -7.23
C LEU A 73 14.92 16.67 -6.69
N PHE A 74 13.81 16.68 -7.43
CA PHE A 74 12.58 15.99 -7.03
C PHE A 74 12.82 14.49 -6.81
N THR A 75 13.47 13.85 -7.78
CA THR A 75 13.84 12.43 -7.70
C THR A 75 14.67 12.16 -6.44
N ARG A 76 15.72 12.95 -6.20
CA ARG A 76 16.57 12.80 -5.01
C ARG A 76 15.80 12.97 -3.71
N GLU A 77 15.00 14.03 -3.58
CA GLU A 77 14.22 14.32 -2.37
C GLU A 77 13.19 13.21 -2.09
N TYR A 78 12.54 12.69 -3.12
CA TYR A 78 11.61 11.56 -2.99
C TYR A 78 12.26 10.34 -2.35
N TYR A 79 13.43 9.92 -2.86
CA TYR A 79 14.17 8.77 -2.30
C TYR A 79 14.75 9.07 -0.92
N GLN A 80 15.24 10.29 -0.68
CA GLN A 80 15.76 10.67 0.63
C GLN A 80 14.66 10.62 1.70
N ARG A 81 13.45 11.08 1.39
CA ARG A 81 12.32 10.97 2.32
C ARG A 81 11.95 9.53 2.61
N ALA A 82 12.02 8.63 1.62
CA ALA A 82 11.73 7.21 1.84
C ALA A 82 12.65 6.55 2.88
N LEU A 83 13.85 7.09 3.13
CA LEU A 83 14.78 6.57 4.15
C LEU A 83 14.19 6.61 5.57
N CYS A 84 13.14 7.42 5.83
CA CYS A 84 12.46 7.42 7.13
C CYS A 84 11.69 6.12 7.44
N LEU A 85 11.55 5.20 6.48
CA LEU A 85 10.95 3.89 6.73
C LEU A 85 11.88 2.92 7.47
N ARG A 86 13.21 3.14 7.41
CA ARG A 86 14.21 2.23 7.97
C ARG A 86 14.00 1.90 9.46
N PRO A 87 13.63 2.85 10.34
CA PRO A 87 13.28 2.52 11.73
C PRO A 87 12.09 1.57 11.83
N SER A 88 11.06 1.75 10.99
CA SER A 88 9.89 0.86 10.97
C SER A 88 10.23 -0.53 10.47
N HIS A 89 11.06 -0.65 9.42
CA HIS A 89 11.63 -1.94 9.02
C HIS A 89 12.47 -2.56 10.12
N GLY A 90 13.24 -1.72 10.81
CA GLY A 90 14.07 -2.09 11.96
C GLY A 90 13.29 -2.72 13.11
N ALA A 91 12.07 -2.24 13.34
CA ALA A 91 11.18 -2.77 14.36
C ALA A 91 10.36 -3.98 13.89
N ALA A 92 9.92 -4.00 12.63
CA ALA A 92 9.03 -5.04 12.12
C ALA A 92 9.75 -6.29 11.59
N ILE A 93 10.90 -6.13 10.92
CA ILE A 93 11.55 -7.19 10.14
C ILE A 93 12.70 -7.82 10.94
N PRO A 94 12.75 -9.15 11.16
CA PRO A 94 13.89 -9.78 11.82
C PRO A 94 15.22 -9.51 11.10
N HIS A 95 16.30 -9.33 11.87
CA HIS A 95 17.63 -8.96 11.33
C HIS A 95 18.13 -9.87 10.19
N LYS A 96 17.89 -11.19 10.29
CA LYS A 96 18.27 -12.17 9.25
C LYS A 96 17.53 -11.98 7.92
N ALA A 97 16.31 -11.45 7.97
CA ALA A 97 15.53 -11.14 6.77
C ALA A 97 15.98 -9.81 6.15
N ARG A 98 16.28 -8.78 6.95
CA ARG A 98 16.78 -7.47 6.46
C ARG A 98 18.00 -7.57 5.54
N GLN A 99 19.04 -8.31 5.95
CA GLN A 99 20.30 -8.42 5.19
C GLN A 99 20.16 -8.96 3.75
N LYS A 100 19.09 -9.70 3.43
CA LYS A 100 18.85 -10.23 2.08
C LYS A 100 18.03 -9.30 1.19
N LEU A 101 17.46 -8.24 1.75
CA LEU A 101 16.22 -7.65 1.22
C LEU A 101 16.19 -6.11 1.20
N ASP A 102 17.19 -5.43 1.79
CA ASP A 102 17.16 -3.99 2.08
C ASP A 102 16.67 -3.12 0.90
N ASN A 103 17.27 -3.21 -0.29
CA ASN A 103 16.89 -2.28 -1.37
C ASN A 103 15.49 -2.54 -1.98
N LEU A 104 15.04 -3.79 -2.03
CA LEU A 104 13.75 -4.13 -2.65
C LEU A 104 12.57 -3.96 -1.69
N ILE A 105 12.73 -4.38 -0.44
CA ILE A 105 11.70 -4.19 0.60
C ILE A 105 11.48 -2.70 0.89
N ASP A 106 12.55 -1.91 0.89
CA ASP A 106 12.45 -0.46 1.06
C ASP A 106 11.63 0.17 -0.06
N SER A 107 11.81 -0.31 -1.30
CA SER A 107 11.06 0.17 -2.46
C SER A 107 9.57 -0.17 -2.37
N GLU A 108 9.23 -1.45 -2.17
CA GLU A 108 7.82 -1.87 -2.16
C GLU A 108 7.04 -1.27 -0.97
N ASN A 109 7.64 -1.20 0.23
CA ASN A 109 6.98 -0.61 1.39
C ASN A 109 6.85 0.92 1.29
N ARG A 110 7.80 1.58 0.59
CA ARG A 110 7.67 2.99 0.24
C ARG A 110 6.42 3.20 -0.60
N ASP A 111 6.30 2.43 -1.68
CA ASP A 111 5.17 2.56 -2.60
C ASP A 111 3.86 2.21 -1.88
N ASP A 112 3.82 1.10 -1.13
CA ASP A 112 2.65 0.70 -0.34
C ASP A 112 2.21 1.76 0.69
N LEU A 113 3.15 2.48 1.32
CA LEU A 113 2.84 3.61 2.23
C LEU A 113 2.19 4.76 1.49
N VAL A 114 2.68 5.10 0.31
CA VAL A 114 2.07 6.13 -0.54
C VAL A 114 0.67 5.70 -0.95
N ASP A 115 0.53 4.46 -1.40
CA ASP A 115 -0.70 3.91 -1.94
C ASP A 115 -1.82 3.84 -0.92
N VAL A 116 -1.51 3.35 0.28
CA VAL A 116 -2.49 3.26 1.36
C VAL A 116 -2.93 4.65 1.82
N LYS A 117 -2.04 5.64 1.83
CA LYS A 117 -2.38 7.04 2.13
C LYS A 117 -3.31 7.65 1.09
N ILE A 118 -3.03 7.44 -0.20
CA ILE A 118 -3.88 7.93 -1.29
C ILE A 118 -5.26 7.29 -1.19
N ALA A 119 -5.33 5.95 -1.14
CA ALA A 119 -6.59 5.24 -1.05
C ALA A 119 -7.39 5.60 0.20
N TYR A 120 -6.73 5.79 1.35
CA TYR A 120 -7.37 6.21 2.59
C TYR A 120 -7.95 7.62 2.47
N ARG A 121 -7.21 8.58 1.91
CA ARG A 121 -7.70 9.95 1.68
C ARG A 121 -8.95 9.96 0.81
N VAL A 122 -8.98 9.15 -0.26
CA VAL A 122 -10.17 9.03 -1.12
C VAL A 122 -11.33 8.35 -0.40
N PHE A 123 -11.06 7.30 0.37
CA PHE A 123 -12.09 6.65 1.20
C PHE A 123 -12.69 7.63 2.22
N TYR A 124 -11.84 8.39 2.91
CA TYR A 124 -12.23 9.33 3.96
C TYR A 124 -12.97 10.56 3.41
N SER A 125 -12.78 10.91 2.13
CA SER A 125 -13.55 11.98 1.49
C SER A 125 -14.98 11.57 1.12
N LEU A 126 -15.33 10.28 1.23
CA LEU A 126 -16.69 9.82 0.97
C LEU A 126 -17.65 10.33 2.06
N PRO A 127 -18.87 10.75 1.69
CA PRO A 127 -19.85 11.31 2.63
C PRO A 127 -20.39 10.29 3.64
N TYR A 128 -20.05 9.01 3.50
CA TYR A 128 -20.51 7.91 4.34
C TYR A 128 -19.36 7.11 4.97
N HIS A 129 -18.15 7.68 5.00
CA HIS A 129 -16.96 6.99 5.50
C HIS A 129 -17.02 6.66 7.00
N ASP A 130 -17.83 7.36 7.79
CA ASP A 130 -17.94 7.28 9.26
C ASP A 130 -19.02 6.29 9.74
N ARG A 131 -19.74 5.65 8.81
CA ARG A 131 -20.85 4.75 9.16
C ARG A 131 -20.35 3.47 9.79
N ARG A 132 -20.59 3.28 11.09
CA ARG A 132 -20.32 1.99 11.75
C ARG A 132 -21.05 0.85 11.07
N LEU A 133 -20.33 -0.23 10.78
CA LEU A 133 -20.86 -1.41 10.13
C LEU A 133 -21.05 -2.52 11.15
N LYS A 134 -22.25 -3.08 11.22
CA LYS A 134 -22.48 -4.35 11.90
C LYS A 134 -22.21 -5.48 10.92
N MET A 135 -21.02 -6.06 10.96
CA MET A 135 -20.64 -7.16 10.09
C MET A 135 -20.59 -8.45 10.91
N GLY A 136 -21.57 -9.33 10.72
CA GLY A 136 -21.58 -10.67 11.36
C GLY A 136 -21.49 -10.65 12.90
N GLY A 137 -22.00 -9.60 13.56
CA GLY A 137 -21.91 -9.43 15.02
C GLY A 137 -20.65 -8.72 15.52
N LEU A 138 -19.68 -8.42 14.63
CA LEU A 138 -18.53 -7.58 14.95
C LEU A 138 -18.92 -6.10 14.85
N ASN A 139 -18.66 -5.35 15.92
CA ASN A 139 -18.77 -3.90 15.93
C ASN A 139 -17.40 -3.32 15.54
N ILE A 140 -17.21 -3.07 14.24
CA ILE A 140 -15.96 -2.55 13.69
C ILE A 140 -16.19 -1.17 13.06
N SER A 141 -15.28 -0.24 13.30
CA SER A 141 -15.29 1.04 12.59
C SER A 141 -14.92 0.83 11.13
N THR A 142 -15.42 1.71 10.27
CA THR A 142 -15.13 1.71 8.84
C THR A 142 -13.66 1.98 8.55
N GLU A 143 -12.99 2.82 9.34
CA GLU A 143 -11.55 3.06 9.23
C GLU A 143 -10.76 1.78 9.54
N ARG A 144 -11.11 1.07 10.61
CA ARG A 144 -10.46 -0.19 10.95
C ARG A 144 -10.72 -1.25 9.88
N LEU A 145 -11.93 -1.28 9.31
CA LEU A 145 -12.26 -2.17 8.19
C LEU A 145 -11.44 -1.85 6.92
N PHE A 146 -11.19 -0.58 6.64
CA PHE A 146 -10.31 -0.16 5.54
C PHE A 146 -8.91 -0.75 5.70
N PHE A 147 -8.30 -0.60 6.89
CA PHE A 147 -6.96 -1.09 7.15
C PHE A 147 -6.88 -2.63 7.14
N ILE A 148 -7.94 -3.31 7.60
CA ILE A 148 -8.07 -4.77 7.42
C ILE A 148 -8.09 -5.13 5.94
N GLY A 149 -8.84 -4.39 5.12
CA GLY A 149 -8.85 -4.58 3.67
C GLY A 149 -7.46 -4.44 3.04
N HIS A 150 -6.73 -3.41 3.41
CA HIS A 150 -5.34 -3.22 2.95
C HIS A 150 -4.45 -4.43 3.27
N CYS A 151 -4.60 -5.03 4.45
CA CYS A 151 -3.82 -6.19 4.85
C CYS A 151 -4.32 -7.52 4.26
N LEU A 152 -5.63 -7.65 4.02
CA LEU A 152 -6.26 -8.89 3.54
C LEU A 152 -5.68 -9.34 2.20
N LYS A 153 -5.35 -8.40 1.31
CA LYS A 153 -4.75 -8.70 -0.01
C LYS A 153 -3.37 -9.36 0.09
N TRP A 154 -2.70 -9.21 1.24
CA TRP A 154 -1.37 -9.75 1.51
C TRP A 154 -1.40 -11.10 2.24
N CYS A 155 -2.58 -11.60 2.62
CA CYS A 155 -2.70 -12.92 3.24
C CYS A 155 -2.33 -14.02 2.23
N SER A 156 -1.26 -14.76 2.51
CA SER A 156 -0.80 -15.91 1.71
C SER A 156 -0.45 -17.10 2.60
N LYS A 157 -0.35 -18.29 2.02
CA LYS A 157 0.25 -19.43 2.71
C LYS A 157 1.77 -19.29 2.68
N GLU A 158 2.43 -19.77 3.72
CA GLU A 158 3.90 -19.71 3.84
C GLU A 158 4.62 -20.45 2.70
N SER A 159 4.00 -21.50 2.16
CA SER A 159 4.47 -22.22 0.96
C SER A 159 4.55 -21.37 -0.31
N ASP A 160 3.78 -20.28 -0.38
CA ASP A 160 3.67 -19.42 -1.56
C ASP A 160 4.71 -18.28 -1.54
N VAL A 161 5.43 -18.12 -0.42
CA VAL A 161 6.39 -17.02 -0.17
C VAL A 161 7.76 -17.29 -0.82
N VAL A 162 8.06 -18.55 -1.18
CA VAL A 162 9.39 -19.00 -1.67
C VAL A 162 9.83 -18.29 -2.96
N HIS A 163 8.91 -17.68 -3.72
CA HIS A 163 9.22 -17.01 -4.98
C HIS A 163 9.20 -15.48 -4.93
N GLN A 164 9.20 -14.85 -3.75
CA GLN A 164 8.91 -13.42 -3.66
C GLN A 164 9.93 -12.56 -2.94
N GLN A 165 10.01 -11.33 -3.43
CA GLN A 165 11.02 -10.31 -3.14
C GLN A 165 10.83 -9.61 -1.78
N ALA A 166 9.72 -9.83 -1.09
CA ALA A 166 9.43 -9.34 0.26
C ALA A 166 8.40 -10.26 0.93
N PRO A 167 8.54 -10.65 2.21
CA PRO A 167 7.46 -11.33 2.91
C PRO A 167 6.21 -10.44 2.95
N PHE A 168 5.11 -10.92 2.36
CA PHE A 168 3.87 -10.16 2.17
C PHE A 168 3.32 -9.48 3.43
N HIS A 169 3.56 -10.05 4.61
CA HIS A 169 3.11 -9.45 5.87
C HIS A 169 3.77 -8.09 6.17
N PHE A 170 5.00 -7.84 5.73
CA PHE A 170 5.65 -6.54 5.94
C PHE A 170 5.05 -5.44 5.06
N ARG A 171 4.53 -5.80 3.89
CA ARG A 171 3.79 -4.91 2.98
C ARG A 171 2.44 -4.46 3.54
N CYS A 172 1.92 -5.16 4.54
CA CYS A 172 0.80 -4.71 5.37
C CYS A 172 1.31 -3.87 6.55
N VAL A 173 2.24 -4.42 7.33
CA VAL A 173 2.57 -3.87 8.66
C VAL A 173 3.34 -2.55 8.58
N VAL A 174 4.38 -2.49 7.76
CA VAL A 174 5.30 -1.33 7.73
C VAL A 174 4.58 -0.06 7.26
N PRO A 175 3.77 -0.07 6.20
CA PRO A 175 2.95 1.09 5.84
C PRO A 175 2.05 1.58 6.99
N LEU A 176 1.33 0.66 7.65
CA LEU A 176 0.37 1.01 8.70
C LEU A 176 1.02 1.54 9.97
N MET A 177 2.22 1.07 10.33
CA MET A 177 3.02 1.66 11.42
C MET A 177 3.24 3.17 11.22
N ASN A 178 3.31 3.62 9.97
CA ASN A 178 3.58 4.99 9.59
C ASN A 178 2.32 5.82 9.30
N MET A 179 1.14 5.31 9.63
CA MET A 179 -0.13 6.03 9.52
C MET A 179 -0.68 6.38 10.91
N PRO A 180 -0.79 7.67 11.28
CA PRO A 180 -1.50 8.10 12.48
C PRO A 180 -2.97 7.66 12.47
N GLU A 181 -3.59 7.64 11.30
CA GLU A 181 -5.00 7.26 11.11
C GLU A 181 -5.23 5.79 11.49
N PHE A 182 -4.28 4.91 11.17
CA PHE A 182 -4.30 3.52 11.59
C PHE A 182 -4.18 3.38 13.11
N SER A 183 -3.22 4.10 13.72
CA SER A 183 -3.03 4.09 15.17
C SER A 183 -4.31 4.51 15.89
N ASN A 184 -4.97 5.56 15.41
CA ASN A 184 -6.22 6.05 15.98
C ASN A 184 -7.38 5.05 15.78
N ALA A 185 -7.53 4.49 14.58
CA ALA A 185 -8.60 3.53 14.29
C ALA A 185 -8.45 2.17 15.01
N SER A 186 -7.24 1.87 15.48
CA SER A 186 -6.90 0.61 16.17
C SER A 186 -6.58 0.80 17.65
N ASP A 187 -6.79 2.00 18.20
CA ASP A 187 -6.52 2.35 19.59
C ASP A 187 -5.08 2.01 20.04
N CYS A 188 -4.11 2.17 19.14
CA CYS A 188 -2.69 1.90 19.43
C CYS A 188 -2.05 3.11 20.09
N ALA A 189 -1.55 2.93 21.32
CA ALA A 189 -0.84 3.98 22.04
C ALA A 189 0.52 4.30 21.37
N VAL A 190 0.94 5.57 21.45
CA VAL A 190 2.26 6.00 20.94
C VAL A 190 3.38 5.20 21.64
N GLY A 191 4.34 4.72 20.85
CA GLY A 191 5.45 3.88 21.31
C GLY A 191 5.16 2.37 21.25
N GLN A 192 3.92 1.94 20.99
CA GLN A 192 3.64 0.53 20.75
C GLN A 192 4.19 0.06 19.39
N PRO A 193 4.40 -1.27 19.18
CA PRO A 193 4.98 -1.78 17.94
C PRO A 193 4.30 -1.30 16.65
N MET A 194 2.97 -1.19 16.67
CA MET A 194 2.20 -0.72 15.51
C MET A 194 1.97 0.80 15.48
N SER A 195 2.52 1.54 16.44
CA SER A 195 2.39 2.99 16.57
C SER A 195 3.70 3.60 17.09
N PRO A 196 4.80 3.50 16.32
CA PRO A 196 6.07 4.12 16.69
C PRO A 196 5.91 5.63 16.89
N GLN A 197 6.75 6.19 17.75
CA GLN A 197 6.75 7.62 18.06
C GLN A 197 7.08 8.48 16.84
N GLU A 198 8.05 8.05 16.04
CA GLU A 198 8.38 8.67 14.77
C GLU A 198 7.71 7.89 13.64
N LYS A 199 6.92 8.59 12.81
CA LYS A 199 6.22 8.04 11.66
C LYS A 199 6.73 8.68 10.38
N CYS A 200 7.06 7.85 9.42
CA CYS A 200 7.56 8.26 8.12
C CYS A 200 6.46 8.92 7.28
N ASN A 201 6.81 10.05 6.65
CA ASN A 201 5.93 10.72 5.71
C ASN A 201 6.68 11.13 4.45
N ILE A 202 6.30 10.52 3.32
CA ILE A 202 6.94 10.76 2.02
C ILE A 202 6.22 11.90 1.29
N TRP A 203 4.89 11.81 1.20
CA TRP A 203 4.01 12.83 0.62
C TRP A 203 3.14 13.45 1.70
N SER A 204 3.33 14.75 1.93
CA SER A 204 2.43 15.59 2.73
C SER A 204 1.27 16.04 1.87
#